data_AF-A0A429Y762-F1
#
_entry.id   AF-A0A429Y762-F1
#
_cell.length_a   1.000
_cell.length_b   1.000
_cell.length_c   1.000
_cell.angle_alpha   90.00
_cell.angle_beta   90.00
_cell.angle_gamma   90.00
#
_symmetry.space_group_name_H-M   'P 1'
#
loop_
_entity.id
_entity.type
_entity.pdbx_description
1 polymer ?
#
loop_
_entity_poly.entity_id
_entity_poly.type
_entity_poly.pdbx_seq_one_letter_code
_entity_poly.pdbx_strand_id
1 'polypeptide(L)'
;MNIDKVNIVSVSEYERYDRLVNLPDLKFTSLCRRKYSINRGVFNVIDDWFFNYGMTNIAARRKTILQFLAYVYEKKKPKQSEMYLQFGKGGVKNHLYYFTDKCLNQNQTHE
;
A
#
# COMPACT_ATOMS: atom_id res chain seq x y z
N MET A 1 -21.99 5.27 30.55
CA MET A 1 -22.11 5.39 29.09
C MET A 1 -20.79 4.92 28.50
N ASN A 2 -20.79 3.80 27.77
CA ASN A 2 -19.60 2.98 27.49
C ASN A 2 -18.53 3.66 26.61
N ILE A 3 -17.29 3.51 27.06
CA ILE A 3 -16.04 3.86 26.40
C ILE A 3 -15.63 2.66 25.53
N ASP A 4 -16.22 2.47 24.34
CA ASP A 4 -15.83 1.34 23.45
C ASP A 4 -16.10 1.64 21.95
N LYS A 5 -15.91 2.88 21.51
CA LYS A 5 -16.07 3.24 20.07
C LYS A 5 -14.79 3.71 19.39
N VAL A 6 -13.63 3.33 19.92
CA VAL A 6 -12.36 3.56 19.24
C VAL A 6 -11.57 2.26 19.29
N ASN A 7 -11.29 1.70 18.11
CA ASN A 7 -10.32 0.63 17.87
C ASN A 7 -10.82 -0.83 17.85
N ILE A 8 -11.74 -1.15 16.93
CA ILE A 8 -11.98 -2.54 16.49
C ILE A 8 -11.88 -2.57 14.97
N VAL A 9 -10.65 -2.59 14.44
CA VAL A 9 -10.43 -3.47 13.31
C VAL A 9 -10.70 -4.87 13.88
N SER A 10 -11.71 -5.58 13.38
CA SER A 10 -12.07 -6.88 13.96
C SER A 10 -10.84 -7.78 14.00
N VAL A 11 -10.67 -8.55 15.07
CA VAL A 11 -9.51 -9.45 15.26
C VAL A 11 -9.26 -10.28 13.99
N SER A 12 -10.33 -10.72 13.33
CA SER A 12 -10.29 -11.42 12.04
C SER A 12 -9.62 -10.64 10.89
N GLU A 13 -9.88 -9.33 10.79
CA GLU A 13 -9.29 -8.46 9.77
C GLU A 13 -7.82 -8.19 10.09
N TYR A 14 -7.46 -7.98 11.35
CA TYR A 14 -6.07 -7.83 11.75
C TYR A 14 -5.24 -9.08 11.43
N GLU A 15 -5.73 -10.26 11.83
CA GLU A 15 -5.08 -11.53 11.49
C GLU A 15 -4.99 -11.76 9.98
N ARG A 16 -6.02 -11.34 9.23
CA ARG A 16 -5.98 -11.39 7.77
C ARG A 16 -4.85 -10.49 7.25
N TYR A 17 -4.75 -9.25 7.69
CA TYR A 17 -3.69 -8.33 7.29
C TYR A 17 -2.30 -8.85 7.64
N ASP A 18 -2.11 -9.37 8.85
CA ASP A 18 -0.85 -9.95 9.29
C ASP A 18 -0.45 -11.14 8.40
N ARG A 19 -1.39 -12.06 8.13
CA ARG A 19 -1.16 -13.16 7.19
C ARG A 19 -0.77 -12.68 5.79
N LEU A 20 -1.38 -11.59 5.29
CA LEU A 20 -1.08 -11.07 3.96
C LEU A 20 0.35 -10.51 3.85
N VAL A 21 0.80 -9.72 4.83
CA VAL A 21 2.14 -9.11 4.78
C VAL A 21 3.25 -10.14 4.99
N ASN A 22 2.95 -11.24 5.69
CA ASN A 22 3.87 -12.35 5.93
C ASN A 22 3.85 -13.42 4.82
N LEU A 23 3.11 -13.23 3.72
CA LEU A 23 3.16 -14.12 2.58
C LEU A 23 4.58 -14.21 1.97
N PRO A 24 4.99 -15.36 1.42
CA PRO A 24 6.21 -15.44 0.61
C PRO A 24 6.23 -14.40 -0.51
N ASP A 25 7.41 -13.91 -0.87
CA ASP A 25 7.61 -12.76 -1.78
C ASP A 25 6.84 -12.87 -3.08
N LEU A 26 6.89 -14.04 -3.74
CA LEU A 26 6.16 -14.29 -4.98
C LEU A 26 4.64 -14.20 -4.77
N LYS A 27 4.13 -14.73 -3.66
CA LYS A 27 2.69 -14.70 -3.33
C LYS A 27 2.25 -13.28 -2.99
N PHE A 28 3.03 -12.54 -2.20
CA PHE A 28 2.73 -11.14 -1.87
C PHE A 28 2.72 -10.25 -3.12
N THR A 29 3.75 -10.39 -3.97
CA THR A 29 3.86 -9.63 -5.23
C THR A 29 2.71 -9.98 -6.17
N SER A 30 2.36 -11.27 -6.30
CA SER A 30 1.25 -11.74 -7.12
C SER A 30 -0.09 -11.19 -6.64
N LEU A 31 -0.32 -11.17 -5.32
CA LEU A 31 -1.50 -10.55 -4.70
C LEU A 31 -1.61 -9.08 -5.09
N CYS A 32 -0.53 -8.31 -4.93
CA CYS A 32 -0.53 -6.88 -5.25
C CYS A 32 -0.81 -6.63 -6.73
N ARG A 33 -0.14 -7.37 -7.61
CA ARG A 33 -0.32 -7.28 -9.07
C ARG A 33 -1.75 -7.57 -9.50
N ARG A 34 -2.34 -8.63 -8.96
CA ARG A 34 -3.71 -9.05 -9.30
C ARG A 34 -4.76 -8.10 -8.71
N LYS A 35 -4.63 -7.73 -7.45
CA LYS A 35 -5.64 -6.93 -6.74
C LYS A 35 -5.72 -5.49 -7.25
N TYR A 36 -4.57 -4.92 -7.61
CA TYR A 36 -4.46 -3.50 -7.99
C TYR A 36 -4.10 -3.30 -9.46
N SER A 37 -4.14 -4.37 -10.26
CA SER A 37 -3.81 -4.36 -11.69
C SER A 37 -2.49 -3.64 -11.98
N ILE A 38 -1.43 -3.95 -11.23
CA ILE A 38 -0.09 -3.39 -11.48
C ILE A 38 0.82 -4.44 -12.13
N ASN A 39 1.75 -3.97 -12.95
CA ASN A 39 2.79 -4.83 -13.51
C ASN A 39 3.96 -5.01 -12.52
N ARG A 40 4.89 -5.93 -12.83
CA ARG A 40 6.06 -6.23 -11.99
C ARG A 40 6.97 -5.01 -11.81
N GLY A 41 7.21 -4.25 -12.87
CA GLY A 41 8.08 -3.07 -12.82
C GLY A 41 7.55 -1.99 -11.87
N VAL A 42 6.24 -1.74 -11.90
CA VAL A 42 5.58 -0.81 -10.97
C VAL A 42 5.73 -1.29 -9.53
N PHE A 43 5.47 -2.58 -9.26
CA PHE A 43 5.65 -3.12 -7.90
C PHE A 43 7.08 -2.93 -7.40
N ASN A 44 8.08 -3.27 -8.21
CA ASN A 44 9.49 -3.13 -7.83
C ASN A 44 9.84 -1.68 -7.50
N VAL A 45 9.40 -0.71 -8.31
CA VAL A 45 9.63 0.72 -8.04
C VAL A 45 9.01 1.14 -6.70
N ILE A 46 7.84 0.61 -6.35
CA ILE A 46 7.16 0.92 -5.09
C ILE A 46 7.92 0.30 -3.90
N ASP A 47 8.33 -0.96 -4.00
CA ASP A 47 9.08 -1.64 -2.93
C ASP A 47 10.44 -0.98 -2.69
N ASP A 48 11.19 -0.72 -3.77
CA ASP A 48 12.48 -0.02 -3.71
C ASP A 48 12.31 1.39 -3.11
N TRP A 49 11.22 2.09 -3.45
CA TRP A 49 10.94 3.41 -2.89
C TRP A 49 10.80 3.36 -1.37
N PHE A 50 9.91 2.49 -0.86
CA PHE A 50 9.66 2.44 0.58
C PHE A 50 10.85 1.88 1.37
N PHE A 51 11.63 0.98 0.77
CA PHE A 51 12.89 0.55 1.35
C PHE A 51 13.88 1.72 1.50
N ASN A 52 14.11 2.48 0.43
CA ASN A 52 15.00 3.64 0.45
C ASN A 52 14.49 4.79 1.30
N TYR A 53 13.18 4.87 1.52
CA TYR A 53 12.54 5.79 2.46
C TYR A 53 12.76 5.39 3.93
N GLY A 54 13.37 4.23 4.21
CA GLY A 54 13.74 3.80 5.56
C GLY A 54 12.90 2.65 6.14
N MET A 55 11.92 2.12 5.40
CA MET A 55 11.10 1.01 5.86
C MET A 55 11.81 -0.33 5.67
N THR A 56 12.81 -0.59 6.49
CA THR A 56 13.63 -1.81 6.40
C THR A 56 12.88 -3.07 6.86
N ASN A 57 12.00 -2.94 7.87
CA ASN A 57 11.13 -4.03 8.31
C ASN A 57 10.15 -4.42 7.18
N ILE A 58 10.25 -5.68 6.72
CA ILE A 58 9.51 -6.17 5.55
C ILE A 58 7.99 -6.15 5.76
N ALA A 59 7.50 -6.54 6.94
CA ALA A 59 6.06 -6.57 7.22
C ALA A 59 5.47 -5.15 7.25
N ALA A 60 6.17 -4.22 7.91
CA ALA A 60 5.79 -2.80 7.93
C ALA A 60 5.79 -2.20 6.52
N ARG A 61 6.85 -2.43 5.73
CA ARG A 61 6.95 -1.96 4.34
C ARG A 61 5.80 -2.51 3.49
N ARG A 62 5.52 -3.80 3.58
CA ARG A 62 4.42 -4.45 2.85
C ARG A 62 3.05 -3.92 3.22
N LYS A 63 2.84 -3.62 4.51
CA LYS A 63 1.62 -2.93 4.96
C LYS A 63 1.49 -1.57 4.27
N THR A 64 2.57 -0.78 4.24
CA THR A 64 2.58 0.52 3.55
C THR A 64 2.36 0.39 2.05
N ILE A 65 2.94 -0.62 1.39
CA ILE A 65 2.68 -0.92 -0.03
C ILE A 65 1.19 -1.16 -0.27
N LEU A 66 0.53 -1.99 0.56
CA LEU A 66 -0.90 -2.25 0.43
C LEU A 66 -1.74 -0.98 0.63
N GLN A 67 -1.37 -0.14 1.60
CA GLN A 67 -2.04 1.15 1.84
C GLN A 67 -1.88 2.11 0.66
N PHE A 68 -0.66 2.24 0.11
CA PHE A 68 -0.39 3.05 -1.06
C PHE A 68 -1.18 2.57 -2.28
N LEU A 69 -1.18 1.27 -2.54
CA LEU A 69 -1.90 0.70 -3.68
C LEU A 69 -3.41 0.87 -3.54
N ALA A 70 -3.97 0.69 -2.34
CA ALA A 70 -5.38 0.99 -2.06
C ALA A 70 -5.71 2.46 -2.35
N TYR A 71 -4.90 3.39 -1.82
CA TYR A 71 -5.05 4.82 -2.05
C TYR A 71 -5.07 5.18 -3.55
N VAL A 72 -4.09 4.70 -4.33
CA VAL A 72 -4.04 5.03 -5.77
C VAL A 72 -5.21 4.39 -6.51
N TYR A 73 -5.57 3.15 -6.19
CA TYR A 73 -6.65 2.44 -6.85
C TYR A 73 -8.01 3.14 -6.63
N GLU A 74 -8.29 3.56 -5.40
CA GLU A 74 -9.51 4.30 -5.04
C GLU A 74 -9.56 5.68 -5.71
N LYS A 75 -8.44 6.39 -5.80
CA LYS A 75 -8.37 7.70 -6.47
C LYS A 75 -8.54 7.61 -7.98
N LYS A 76 -7.95 6.59 -8.61
CA LYS A 76 -7.93 6.44 -10.07
C LYS A 76 -9.21 5.80 -10.60
N LYS A 77 -9.88 4.94 -9.81
CA LYS A 77 -11.06 4.16 -10.23
C LYS A 77 -10.87 3.57 -11.63
N PRO A 78 -9.85 2.72 -11.83
CA PRO A 78 -9.49 2.22 -13.16
C PRO A 78 -10.69 1.54 -13.83
N LYS A 79 -10.84 1.77 -15.13
CA LYS A 79 -11.90 1.13 -15.91
C LYS A 79 -11.62 -0.36 -16.02
N GLN A 80 -12.68 -1.17 -16.05
CA GLN A 80 -12.57 -2.62 -16.17
C GLN A 80 -11.89 -3.09 -17.47
N SER A 81 -11.87 -2.24 -18.50
CA SER A 81 -11.17 -2.50 -19.76
C SER A 81 -9.65 -2.32 -19.69
N GLU A 82 -9.12 -1.73 -18.63
CA GLU A 82 -7.69 -1.51 -18.47
C GLU A 82 -7.02 -2.74 -17.85
N MET A 83 -6.11 -3.38 -18.59
CA MET A 83 -5.32 -4.50 -18.08
C MET A 83 -4.43 -4.09 -16.90
N TYR A 84 -3.93 -2.85 -16.91
CA TYR A 84 -3.08 -2.31 -15.86
C TYR A 84 -3.46 -0.87 -15.49
N LEU A 85 -3.28 -0.55 -14.21
CA LEU A 85 -3.44 0.78 -13.64
C LEU A 85 -2.48 1.78 -14.30
N GLN A 86 -3.04 2.79 -14.94
CA GLN A 86 -2.26 3.81 -15.64
C GLN A 86 -1.84 4.96 -14.72
N PHE A 87 -0.54 5.24 -14.69
CA PHE A 87 0.00 6.31 -13.84
C PHE A 87 0.10 7.67 -14.54
N GLY A 88 0.15 7.69 -15.88
CA GLY A 88 0.24 8.93 -16.67
C GLY A 88 1.60 9.64 -16.53
N LYS A 89 1.63 10.94 -16.87
CA LYS A 89 2.86 11.76 -16.85
C LYS A 89 3.45 11.84 -15.44
N GLY A 90 4.74 11.53 -15.31
CA GLY A 90 5.45 11.46 -14.03
C GLY A 90 5.32 10.12 -13.28
N GLY A 91 4.51 9.20 -13.81
CA GLY A 91 4.48 7.80 -13.38
C GLY A 91 4.12 7.59 -11.91
N VAL A 92 4.55 6.45 -11.38
CA VAL A 92 4.29 6.04 -10.00
C VAL A 92 4.99 6.95 -8.97
N LYS A 93 6.15 7.52 -9.33
CA LYS A 93 6.97 8.36 -8.43
C LYS A 93 6.22 9.59 -7.91
N ASN A 94 5.44 10.27 -8.76
CA ASN A 94 4.64 11.42 -8.30
C ASN A 94 3.61 11.05 -7.23
N HIS A 95 3.00 9.86 -7.33
CA HIS A 95 2.04 9.38 -6.35
C HIS A 95 2.75 8.95 -5.06
N LEU A 96 3.93 8.37 -5.17
CA LEU A 96 4.77 7.97 -4.04
C LEU A 96 5.21 9.20 -3.23
N TYR A 97 5.76 10.24 -3.88
CA TYR A 97 6.11 11.50 -3.23
C TYR A 97 4.93 12.08 -2.45
N TYR A 98 3.76 12.17 -3.09
CA TYR A 98 2.55 12.68 -2.42
C TYR A 98 2.18 11.83 -1.20
N PHE A 99 2.19 10.50 -1.35
CA PHE A 99 1.79 9.59 -0.28
C PHE A 99 2.76 9.65 0.90
N THR A 100 4.07 9.66 0.65
CA THR A 100 5.07 9.80 1.72
C THR A 100 4.97 11.15 2.42
N ASP A 101 4.89 12.24 1.66
CA ASP A 101 4.91 13.60 2.22
C ASP A 101 3.60 13.97 2.93
N LYS A 102 2.46 13.58 2.36
CA LYS A 102 1.15 14.03 2.84
C LYS A 102 0.39 12.99 3.65
N CYS A 103 0.65 11.70 3.47
CA CYS A 103 -0.10 10.65 4.17
C CYS A 103 0.71 9.97 5.27
N LEU A 104 2.04 9.87 5.14
CA LEU A 104 2.87 9.23 6.16
C LEU A 104 3.43 10.24 7.17
N ASN A 105 4.03 11.35 6.71
CA ASN A 105 4.63 12.35 7.62
C ASN A 105 3.62 13.05 8.55
N GLN A 106 2.34 13.14 8.17
CA GLN A 106 1.30 13.73 9.04
C GLN A 106 0.98 12.87 10.28
N ASN A 107 1.42 11.61 10.32
CA ASN A 107 1.24 10.71 11.47
C ASN A 107 2.49 10.64 12.38
N GLN A 108 3.54 11.43 12.10
CA GLN A 108 4.77 11.47 12.90
C GLN A 108 5.00 12.79 13.65
N THR A 109 4.13 13.80 13.47
CA THR A 109 4.22 15.11 14.14
C THR A 109 3.47 15.19 15.48
N HIS A 110 3.13 14.06 16.09
CA HIS A 110 2.56 13.99 17.44
C HIS A 110 3.25 12.90 18.26
N GLU A 111 4.56 13.04 18.45
CA GLU A 111 5.28 12.51 19.61
C GLU A 111 6.15 13.63 20.19
#